data_AF-A0A1G8KL06-F1
#
_entry.id   AF-A0A1G8KL06-F1
#
_cell.length_a   1.000
_cell.length_b   1.000
_cell.length_c   1.000
_cell.angle_alpha   90.00
_cell.angle_beta   90.00
_cell.angle_gamma   90.00
#
_symmetry.space_group_name_H-M   'P 1'
#
loop_
_entity.id
_entity.type
_entity.pdbx_description
1 polymer ?
#
loop_
_entity_poly.entity_id
_entity_poly.type
_entity_poly.pdbx_seq_one_letter_code
_entity_poly.pdbx_strand_id
1 'polypeptide(L)' 'MKLEITRSLLLLGALGIATLAAAAWHEPSPGVIDSPSHLANCRVPPNVQAKQAARPDHDLLLFLFGLSQGGIAPR' A
#
# COMPACT_ATOMS: atom_id res chain seq x y z
N MET A 1 -24.27 -36.14 19.51
CA MET A 1 -23.80 -34.83 18.99
C MET A 1 -23.77 -34.90 17.47
N LYS A 2 -24.33 -33.92 16.76
CA LYS A 2 -24.57 -34.04 15.31
C LYS A 2 -23.45 -33.33 14.54
N LEU A 3 -22.63 -34.09 13.81
CA LEU A 3 -21.46 -33.58 13.09
C LEU A 3 -21.79 -32.42 12.14
N GLU A 4 -22.97 -32.46 11.52
CA GLU A 4 -23.44 -31.43 10.59
C GLU A 4 -23.57 -30.04 11.23
N ILE A 5 -24.01 -29.98 12.50
CA ILE A 5 -24.19 -28.71 13.22
C ILE A 5 -22.83 -28.11 13.58
N THR A 6 -21.87 -28.95 13.97
CA THR A 6 -20.51 -28.49 14.29
C THR A 6 -19.81 -27.95 13.04
N ARG A 7 -20.00 -28.59 11.89
CA ARG A 7 -19.37 -28.19 10.64
C ARG A 7 -19.92 -26.86 10.13
N SER A 8 -21.23 -26.66 10.17
CA SER A 8 -21.84 -25.38 9.76
C SER A 8 -21.44 -24.24 10.70
N LEU A 9 -21.45 -24.49 12.02
CA LEU A 9 -21.03 -23.49 13.00
C LEU A 9 -19.57 -23.07 12.82
N LEU A 10 -18.68 -24.03 12.56
CA LEU A 10 -17.27 -23.77 12.31
C LEU A 10 -17.06 -22.99 11.00
N LEU A 11 -17.81 -23.33 9.94
CA LEU A 11 -17.76 -22.60 8.67
C LEU A 11 -18.22 -21.15 8.82
N LEU A 12 -19.35 -20.90 9.50
CA LEU A 12 -19.83 -19.54 9.73
C LEU A 12 -18.84 -18.72 10.58
N GLY A 13 -18.27 -19.33 11.63
CA GLY A 13 -17.28 -18.68 12.47
C GLY A 13 -16.03 -18.30 11.67
N ALA A 14 -15.49 -19.22 10.88
CA ALA A 14 -14.32 -18.96 10.03
C ALA A 14 -14.59 -17.84 9.00
N LEU A 15 -15.77 -17.84 8.37
CA LEU A 15 -16.16 -16.82 7.40
C LEU A 15 -16.27 -15.43 8.04
N GLY A 16 -16.83 -15.35 9.25
CA GLY A 16 -16.93 -14.11 10.01
C GLY A 16 -15.55 -13.52 10.35
N ILE A 17 -14.63 -14.37 10.84
CA ILE A 17 -13.26 -13.94 11.16
C ILE A 17 -12.52 -13.48 9.91
N ALA A 18 -12.63 -14.22 8.79
CA ALA A 18 -12.00 -13.83 7.53
C ALA A 18 -12.50 -12.46 7.02
N THR A 19 -13.80 -12.19 7.17
CA THR A 19 -14.40 -10.91 6.79
C THR A 19 -13.88 -9.78 7.66
N LEU A 20 -13.80 -9.99 8.98
CA LEU A 20 -13.21 -9.01 9.90
C LEU A 20 -11.75 -8.72 9.57
N ALA A 21 -10.95 -9.76 9.30
CA ALA A 21 -9.54 -9.61 8.96
C ALA A 21 -9.35 -8.82 7.65
N ALA A 22 -10.18 -9.11 6.63
CA ALA A 22 -10.17 -8.37 5.37
C ALA A 22 -10.60 -6.91 5.56
N ALA A 23 -11.59 -6.64 6.40
CA ALA A 23 -12.04 -5.28 6.69
C ALA A 23 -11.03 -4.49 7.53
N ALA A 24 -10.31 -5.15 8.44
CA ALA A 24 -9.24 -4.56 9.23
C ALA A 24 -7.98 -4.29 8.38
N TRP A 25 -7.85 -4.93 7.22
CA TRP A 25 -6.74 -4.70 6.31
C TRP A 25 -6.95 -3.39 5.54
N HIS A 26 -6.53 -2.29 6.16
CA HIS A 26 -6.42 -1.01 5.48
C HIS A 26 -4.96 -0.80 5.06
N GLU A 27 -4.67 -0.94 3.77
CA GLU A 27 -3.36 -0.58 3.22
C GLU A 27 -3.25 0.95 3.25
N PRO A 28 -2.36 1.54 4.07
CA PRO A 28 -2.19 2.99 4.09
C PRO A 28 -1.65 3.44 2.74
N SER A 29 -2.40 4.30 2.05
CA SER A 29 -1.95 4.90 0.79
C SER A 29 -0.61 5.60 1.03
N PRO A 30 0.39 5.42 0.14
CA PRO A 30 1.66 6.11 0.27
C PRO A 30 1.43 7.62 0.17
N GLY A 31 1.47 8.29 1.33
CA GLY A 31 1.38 9.73 1.46
C GLY A 31 2.75 10.37 1.56
N VAL A 32 2.94 11.52 0.91
CA VAL A 32 4.13 12.36 1.11
C VAL A 32 3.96 13.09 2.43
N ILE A 33 4.89 12.88 3.36
CA ILE A 33 4.90 13.58 4.65
C ILE A 33 5.41 14.99 4.41
N ASP A 34 4.50 15.92 4.08
CA ASP A 34 4.80 17.35 4.01
C ASP A 34 4.71 17.94 5.42
N SER A 35 5.81 17.95 6.18
CA SER A 35 5.83 18.51 7.53
C SER A 35 6.38 19.94 7.55
N PRO A 36 5.57 20.91 8.02
CA PRO A 36 6.13 22.05 8.76
C PRO A 36 5.73 22.09 10.25
N SER A 37 4.83 21.24 10.78
CA SER A 37 4.30 21.54 12.13
C SER A 37 3.83 20.40 13.05
N HIS A 38 3.87 19.10 12.68
CA HIS A 38 3.25 18.10 13.58
C HIS A 38 3.94 16.74 13.76
N LEU A 39 5.25 16.65 13.53
CA LEU A 39 6.04 15.46 13.89
C LEU A 39 7.37 15.90 14.50
N ALA A 40 7.33 16.27 15.79
CA ALA A 40 8.50 16.63 16.58
C ALA A 40 9.56 15.51 16.73
N ASN A 41 9.48 14.38 16.01
CA ASN A 41 10.45 13.28 16.12
C ASN A 41 10.57 12.38 14.89
N CYS A 42 10.41 12.90 13.66
CA CYS A 42 10.94 12.18 12.49
C CYS A 42 12.45 12.45 12.39
N ARG A 43 13.27 11.61 13.05
CA ARG A 43 14.72 11.63 12.82
C ARG A 43 14.98 11.16 11.39
N VAL A 44 15.28 12.12 10.52
CA VAL A 44 15.80 11.83 9.18
C VAL A 44 17.14 11.12 9.38
N PRO A 45 17.31 9.89 8.89
CA PRO A 45 18.59 9.20 9.02
C PRO A 45 19.65 9.99 8.23
N PRO A 46 20.87 10.17 8.77
CA PRO A 46 21.86 11.11 8.25
C PRO A 46 22.29 10.83 6.80
N ASN A 47 22.09 9.60 6.32
CA ASN A 47 22.35 9.18 4.95
C ASN A 47 21.29 9.62 3.93
N VAL A 48 20.08 10.01 4.36
CA VAL A 48 18.99 10.45 3.47
C VAL A 48 19.07 11.95 3.22
N GLN A 49 19.53 12.74 4.20
CA GLN A 49 19.69 14.19 4.06
C GLN A 49 20.76 14.55 3.00
N ALA A 50 21.81 13.73 2.89
CA ALA A 50 22.83 13.86 1.84
C ALA A 50 22.34 13.49 0.43
N LYS A 51 21.15 12.87 0.30
CA LYS A 51 20.54 12.46 -0.98
C LYS A 51 19.46 13.44 -1.47
N GLN A 52 19.30 14.59 -0.83
CA GLN A 52 18.30 15.59 -1.20
C GLN A 52 18.72 16.39 -2.43
N ALA A 53 18.43 15.80 -3.60
CA ALA A 53 18.07 16.37 -4.90
C ALA A 53 18.49 15.39 -6.00
N ALA A 54 17.98 14.14 -5.93
CA ALA A 54 18.10 13.24 -7.07
C ALA A 54 17.19 13.80 -8.18
N ARG A 55 17.76 14.64 -9.05
CA ARG A 55 17.12 15.01 -10.31
C ARG A 55 16.89 13.70 -11.06
N PRO A 56 15.64 13.31 -11.33
CA PRO A 56 15.40 12.06 -12.03
C PRO A 56 16.04 12.16 -13.40
N ASP A 57 16.84 11.15 -13.76
CA ASP A 57 17.46 11.07 -15.07
C ASP A 57 16.39 11.16 -16.17
N HIS A 58 16.71 11.86 -17.25
CA HIS A 58 15.78 12.06 -18.37
C HIS A 58 15.28 10.74 -18.94
N ASP A 59 16.12 9.70 -18.93
CA ASP A 59 15.77 8.35 -19.37
C ASP A 59 14.71 7.68 -18.47
N LEU A 60 14.74 7.94 -17.16
CA LEU A 60 13.71 7.44 -16.24
C LEU A 60 12.37 8.13 -16.50
N LEU A 61 12.38 9.44 -16.77
CA LEU A 61 11.17 10.19 -17.12
C LEU A 61 10.59 9.73 -18.46
N LEU A 62 11.44 9.49 -19.47
CA LEU A 62 11.03 8.96 -20.76
C LEU A 62 10.47 7.54 -20.66
N PHE A 63 11.09 6.69 -19.82
CA PHE A 63 10.61 5.33 -19.56
C PHE A 63 9.24 5.32 -18.90
N LEU A 64 9.03 6.11 -17.85
CA LEU A 64 7.73 6.24 -17.17
C LEU A 64 6.64 6.79 -18.11
N PHE A 65 7.00 7.74 -18.98
CA PHE A 65 6.09 8.26 -20.02
C PHE A 65 5.74 7.20 -21.07
N GLY A 66 6.69 6.35 -21.46
CA GLY A 66 6.45 5.21 -22.35
C GLY A 66 5.51 4.18 -21.74
N LEU A 67 5.71 3.83 -20.46
CA LEU A 67 4.83 2.91 -19.73
C LEU A 67 3.40 3.45 -19.59
N SER A 68 3.24 4.74 -19.31
CA SER A 68 1.93 5.40 -19.20
C SER A 68 1.14 5.36 -20.52
N GLN A 69 1.84 5.46 -21.65
CA GLN A 69 1.21 5.45 -22.98
C GLN A 69 0.93 4.03 -23.51
N GLY A 70 1.59 2.99 -22.98
CA GLY A 70 1.46 1.61 -23.45
C GLY A 70 0.25 0.82 -22.92
N GLY A 71 -0.56 1.41 -22.03
CA GLY A 71 -1.71 0.74 -21.41
C GLY A 71 -3.05 0.87 -22.15
N ILE A 72 -3.18 1.81 -23.08
CA ILE A 72 -4.40 2.04 -23.87
C ILE A 72 -4.00 2.19 -25.33
N ALA A 73 -3.90 1.06 -26.03
CA ALA A 73 -4.07 1.03 -27.47
C ALA A 73 -5.59 1.02 -27.74
N PRO A 74 -6.20 2.10 -28.27
CA PRO A 74 -7.46 1.95 -28.97
C PRO A 74 -7.19 1.12 -30.23
N ARG A 75 -7.97 0.05 -30.39
CA ARG A 75 -7.98 -0.81 -31.58
C ARG A 75 -8.22 -0.01 -32.86
#